data_AF-A0A932FA14-F1
#
_entry.id   AF-A0A932FA14-F1
#
_cell.length_a   1.000
_cell.length_b   1.000
_cell.length_c   1.000
_cell.angle_alpha   90.00
_cell.angle_beta   90.00
_cell.angle_gamma   90.00
#
_symmetry.space_group_name_H-M   'P 1'
#
loop_
_entity.id
_entity.type
_entity.pdbx_description
1 polymer ?
#
loop_
_entity_poly.entity_id
_entity_poly.type
_entity_poly.pdbx_seq_one_letter_code
_entity_poly.pdbx_strand_id
1 'polypeptide(L)'
;MAPMPSADDPALATAERAALDSEWKRLQDEPAPPDRRTIGCMSVIIAVVLGAAGPPLARVAGIEPSEPVRLGVGIALGLVVVAGVIVAVFMGSGRFARDLRRAEQAIEWLAANAAAGDPEERRRQIVSLLLHAYCTDGPSTVTTIDFGKARERLGVALPYVIAAERALRADLDIYPVFTDSKVRLPG
;
A
#
# COMPACT_ATOMS: atom_id res chain seq x y z
N MET A 1 -17.63 -29.39 9.86
CA MET A 1 -17.65 -27.92 9.71
C MET A 1 -17.35 -27.35 11.08
N ALA A 2 -16.17 -26.77 11.28
CA ALA A 2 -15.79 -26.24 12.60
C ALA A 2 -16.48 -24.88 12.81
N PRO A 3 -17.19 -24.67 13.93
CA PRO A 3 -17.78 -23.37 14.23
C PRO A 3 -16.69 -22.29 14.31
N MET A 4 -17.01 -21.05 13.94
CA MET A 4 -16.09 -19.93 14.18
C MET A 4 -15.78 -19.85 15.68
N PRO A 5 -14.51 -19.69 16.08
CA PRO A 5 -14.18 -19.40 17.47
C PRO A 5 -14.96 -18.17 17.91
N SER A 6 -15.62 -18.23 19.06
CA SER A 6 -16.28 -17.06 19.63
C SER A 6 -15.21 -16.02 19.99
N ALA A 7 -15.55 -14.74 19.86
CA ALA A 7 -14.63 -13.65 20.20
C ALA A 7 -14.25 -13.62 21.71
N ASP A 8 -15.00 -14.35 22.53
CA ASP A 8 -14.80 -14.50 23.98
C ASP A 8 -14.12 -15.82 24.36
N ASP A 9 -13.67 -16.63 23.39
CA ASP A 9 -12.88 -17.82 23.67
C ASP A 9 -11.52 -17.36 24.23
N PRO A 10 -11.18 -17.63 25.51
CA PRO A 10 -9.88 -17.25 26.10
C PRO A 10 -8.68 -17.84 25.32
N ALA A 11 -8.99 -18.78 24.42
CA ALA A 11 -8.15 -19.35 23.41
C ALA A 11 -8.65 -18.95 21.99
N LEU A 12 -8.28 -17.75 21.52
CA LEU A 12 -7.52 -17.81 20.27
C LEU A 12 -6.30 -18.66 20.63
N ALA A 13 -6.43 -19.98 20.44
CA ALA A 13 -5.50 -20.96 21.00
C ALA A 13 -4.08 -20.51 20.71
N THR A 14 -3.14 -20.77 21.62
CA THR A 14 -1.72 -20.40 21.43
C THR A 14 -1.22 -20.74 20.03
N ALA A 15 -1.74 -21.82 19.43
CA ALA A 15 -1.53 -22.20 18.03
C ALA A 15 -2.10 -21.21 16.99
N GLU A 16 -3.35 -20.74 17.12
CA GLU A 16 -3.95 -19.77 16.21
C GLU A 16 -3.28 -18.39 16.32
N ARG A 17 -2.90 -17.99 17.53
CA ARG A 17 -2.11 -16.77 17.76
C ARG A 17 -0.74 -16.84 17.10
N ALA A 18 -0.01 -17.94 17.30
CA ALA A 18 1.25 -18.18 16.61
C ALA A 18 1.08 -18.23 15.08
N ALA A 19 -0.04 -18.76 14.58
CA ALA A 19 -0.34 -18.78 13.15
C ALA A 19 -0.59 -17.37 12.59
N LEU A 20 -1.35 -16.52 13.29
CA LEU A 20 -1.54 -15.12 12.93
C LEU A 20 -0.22 -14.34 12.90
N ASP A 21 0.64 -14.52 13.92
CA ASP A 21 1.97 -13.91 13.97
C ASP A 21 2.86 -14.36 12.81
N SER A 22 2.85 -15.66 12.50
CA SER A 22 3.63 -16.23 11.40
C SER A 22 3.19 -15.65 10.05
N GLU A 23 1.88 -15.49 9.86
CA GLU A 23 1.31 -14.96 8.63
C GLU A 23 1.57 -13.45 8.50
N TRP A 24 1.52 -12.72 9.62
CA TRP A 24 1.89 -11.31 9.67
C TRP A 24 3.35 -11.10 9.25
N LYS A 25 4.29 -11.85 9.83
CA LYS A 25 5.71 -11.80 9.47
C LYS A 25 5.93 -12.17 8.01
N ARG A 26 5.27 -13.23 7.53
CA ARG A 26 5.32 -13.63 6.12
C ARG A 26 4.92 -12.49 5.18
N LEU A 27 3.83 -11.78 5.47
CA LEU A 27 3.36 -10.66 4.66
C LEU A 27 4.24 -9.40 4.81
N GLN A 28 4.84 -9.15 5.96
CA GLN A 28 5.80 -8.05 6.14
C GLN A 28 7.11 -8.29 5.40
N ASP A 29 7.57 -9.54 5.33
CA ASP A 29 8.79 -9.94 4.64
C ASP A 29 8.60 -10.00 3.11
N GLU A 30 7.36 -9.88 2.60
CA GLU A 30 7.14 -9.75 1.17
C GLU A 30 7.80 -8.46 0.65
N PRO A 31 8.65 -8.56 -0.40
CA PRO A 31 9.36 -7.40 -0.90
C PRO A 31 8.37 -6.33 -1.35
N ALA A 32 8.53 -5.13 -0.78
CA ALA A 32 7.71 -3.99 -1.18
C ALA A 32 7.85 -3.80 -2.70
N PRO A 33 6.74 -3.74 -3.44
CA PRO A 33 6.82 -3.64 -4.88
C PRO A 33 7.49 -2.32 -5.26
N PRO A 34 8.33 -2.29 -6.31
CA PRO A 34 9.22 -1.18 -6.60
C PRO A 34 8.45 0.15 -6.69
N ASP A 35 9.01 1.19 -6.07
CA ASP A 35 8.44 2.53 -6.12
C ASP A 35 8.66 3.15 -7.51
N ARG A 36 7.69 2.92 -8.39
CA ARG A 36 7.69 3.50 -9.74
C ARG A 36 7.53 5.02 -9.72
N ARG A 37 6.98 5.60 -8.64
CA ARG A 37 6.78 7.04 -8.51
C ARG A 37 8.12 7.74 -8.33
N THR A 38 9.01 7.22 -7.47
CA THR A 38 10.37 7.77 -7.32
C THR A 38 11.13 7.71 -8.64
N ILE A 39 11.02 6.60 -9.38
CA ILE A 39 11.67 6.44 -10.69
C ILE A 39 11.13 7.48 -11.69
N GLY A 40 9.81 7.69 -11.75
CA GLY A 40 9.18 8.70 -12.59
C GLY A 40 9.57 10.14 -12.21
N CYS A 41 9.62 10.46 -10.91
CA CYS A 41 10.06 11.77 -10.45
C CYS A 41 11.55 12.02 -10.74
N MET A 42 12.42 11.02 -10.48
CA MET A 42 13.85 11.15 -10.79
C MET A 42 14.10 11.32 -12.29
N SER A 43 13.39 10.59 -13.16
CA SER A 43 13.56 10.74 -14.60
C SER A 43 13.13 12.12 -15.10
N VAL A 44 12.03 12.67 -14.58
CA VAL A 44 11.60 14.05 -14.88
C VAL A 44 12.61 15.07 -14.36
N ILE A 45 13.12 14.92 -13.12
CA ILE A 45 14.13 15.83 -12.57
C ILE A 45 15.40 15.81 -13.42
N ILE A 46 15.91 14.63 -13.78
CA ILE A 46 17.09 14.50 -14.64
C ILE A 46 16.84 15.16 -16.00
N ALA A 47 15.66 14.96 -16.60
CA ALA A 47 15.30 15.59 -17.86
C ALA A 47 15.30 17.13 -17.73
N VAL A 48 14.68 17.68 -16.69
CA VAL A 48 14.65 19.13 -16.43
C VAL A 48 16.05 19.68 -16.20
N VAL A 49 16.89 18.99 -15.41
CA VAL A 49 18.28 19.38 -15.15
C VAL A 49 19.10 19.37 -16.45
N LEU A 50 19.00 18.33 -17.26
CA LEU A 50 19.69 18.26 -18.56
C LEU A 50 19.19 19.32 -19.53
N GLY A 51 17.89 19.62 -19.55
CA GLY A 51 17.31 20.68 -20.38
C GLY A 51 17.74 22.08 -19.96
N ALA A 52 17.81 22.35 -18.65
CA ALA A 52 18.19 23.66 -18.12
C ALA A 52 19.71 23.89 -18.12
N ALA A 53 20.50 22.87 -17.75
CA ALA A 53 21.96 22.95 -17.64
C ALA A 53 22.67 22.65 -18.96
N GLY A 54 22.03 21.94 -19.89
CA GLY A 54 22.62 21.57 -21.19
C GLY A 54 23.05 22.78 -22.03
N PRO A 55 22.17 23.76 -22.32
CA PRO A 55 22.53 24.94 -23.10
C PRO A 55 23.69 25.78 -22.53
N PRO A 56 23.74 26.12 -21.23
CA PRO A 56 24.89 26.85 -20.68
C PRO A 56 26.16 26.01 -20.68
N LEU A 57 26.10 24.70 -20.38
CA LEU A 57 27.28 23.81 -20.44
C LEU A 57 27.85 23.69 -21.87
N ALA A 58 26.99 23.59 -22.88
CA ALA A 58 27.42 23.55 -24.28
C ALA A 58 28.12 24.84 -24.72
N ARG A 59 27.63 26.00 -24.25
CA ARG A 59 28.28 27.30 -24.49
C ARG A 59 29.63 27.41 -23.82
N VAL A 60 29.77 26.97 -22.56
CA VAL A 60 31.05 26.94 -21.84
C VAL A 60 32.06 26.02 -22.53
N ALA A 61 31.59 24.91 -23.12
CA ALA A 61 32.43 23.98 -23.88
C ALA A 61 32.78 24.46 -25.29
N GLY A 62 32.29 25.62 -25.74
CA GLY A 62 32.53 26.14 -27.10
C GLY A 62 31.87 25.32 -28.21
N ILE A 63 30.87 24.49 -27.87
CA ILE A 63 30.16 23.65 -28.82
C ILE A 63 28.94 24.44 -29.30
N GLU A 64 28.97 24.91 -30.55
CA GLU A 64 27.78 25.46 -31.21
C GLU A 64 27.03 24.34 -31.92
N PRO A 65 25.94 23.80 -31.33
CA PRO A 65 25.15 22.78 -32.01
C PRO A 65 24.52 23.39 -33.27
N SER A 66 24.57 22.65 -34.38
CA SER A 66 23.85 23.01 -35.59
C SER A 66 22.34 23.08 -35.30
N GLU A 67 21.63 23.90 -36.06
CA GLU A 67 20.17 24.08 -35.94
C GLU A 67 19.37 22.75 -35.86
N PRO A 68 19.64 21.72 -36.69
CA PRO A 68 18.95 20.44 -36.59
C PRO A 68 19.23 19.69 -35.27
N VAL A 69 20.44 19.85 -34.69
CA VAL A 69 20.79 19.23 -33.40
C VAL A 69 20.00 19.89 -32.27
N ARG A 70 19.84 21.22 -32.29
CA ARG A 70 19.02 21.94 -31.30
C ARG A 70 17.56 21.52 -31.36
N LEU A 71 17.00 21.42 -32.56
CA LEU A 71 15.62 20.96 -32.77
C LEU A 71 15.43 19.52 -32.27
N GLY A 72 16.37 18.62 -32.61
CA GLY A 72 16.33 17.22 -32.18
C GLY A 72 16.39 17.06 -30.67
N VAL A 73 17.28 17.79 -29.99
CA VAL A 73 17.38 17.78 -28.52
C VAL A 73 16.10 18.32 -27.88
N GLY A 74 15.52 19.40 -28.40
CA GLY A 74 14.26 19.95 -27.90
C GLY A 74 13.09 18.97 -28.02
N ILE A 75 12.96 18.30 -29.16
CA ILE A 75 11.94 17.26 -29.38
C ILE A 75 12.15 16.08 -28.43
N ALA A 76 13.40 15.61 -28.28
CA ALA A 76 13.72 14.49 -27.39
C ALA A 76 13.38 14.83 -25.92
N LEU A 77 13.73 16.03 -25.46
CA LEU A 77 13.37 16.51 -24.12
C LEU A 77 11.86 16.59 -23.92
N GLY A 78 11.14 17.14 -24.90
CA GLY A 78 9.68 17.20 -24.89
C GLY A 78 9.05 15.81 -24.78
N LEU A 79 9.54 14.84 -25.56
CA LEU A 79 9.07 13.45 -25.50
C LEU A 79 9.37 12.80 -24.14
N VAL A 80 10.54 13.04 -23.55
CA VAL A 80 10.88 12.53 -22.20
C VAL A 80 9.96 13.12 -21.15
N VAL A 81 9.64 14.42 -21.20
CA VAL A 81 8.70 15.05 -20.27
C VAL A 81 7.31 14.45 -20.44
N VAL A 82 6.81 14.32 -21.66
CA VAL A 82 5.49 13.73 -21.94
C VAL A 82 5.44 12.28 -21.46
N ALA A 83 6.45 11.48 -21.76
CA ALA A 83 6.54 10.10 -21.28
C ALA A 83 6.60 10.02 -19.74
N GLY A 84 7.36 10.91 -19.10
CA GLY A 84 7.44 11.01 -17.64
C GLY A 84 6.10 11.36 -17.00
N VAL A 85 5.35 12.31 -17.57
CA VAL A 85 3.99 12.67 -17.13
C VAL A 85 3.03 11.50 -17.32
N ILE A 86 3.06 10.82 -18.46
CA ILE A 86 2.22 9.64 -18.72
C ILE A 86 2.52 8.54 -17.69
N VAL A 87 3.79 8.25 -17.40
CA VAL A 87 4.16 7.25 -16.38
C VAL A 87 3.70 7.69 -14.99
N ALA A 88 3.88 8.96 -14.63
CA ALA A 88 3.45 9.48 -13.32
C ALA A 88 1.93 9.40 -13.14
N VAL A 89 1.16 9.73 -14.19
CA VAL A 89 -0.31 9.76 -14.14
C VAL A 89 -0.93 8.36 -14.28
N PHE A 90 -0.44 7.53 -15.19
CA PHE A 90 -1.07 6.25 -15.55
C PHE A 90 -0.42 5.02 -14.92
N MET A 91 0.88 5.03 -14.62
CA MET A 91 1.58 3.91 -13.96
C MET A 91 1.78 4.11 -12.46
N GLY A 92 1.51 5.31 -11.94
CA GLY A 92 1.58 5.65 -10.53
C GLY A 92 0.38 5.18 -9.71
N SER A 93 -0.10 3.94 -9.87
CA SER A 93 -0.99 3.36 -8.85
C SER A 93 -0.16 3.16 -7.59
N GLY A 94 -0.10 4.21 -6.77
CA GLY A 94 0.78 4.32 -5.62
C GLY A 94 0.56 3.18 -4.62
N ARG A 95 1.50 3.04 -3.68
CA ARG A 95 1.38 2.11 -2.54
C ARG A 95 -0.02 2.16 -1.91
N PHE A 96 -0.55 3.36 -1.68
CA PHE A 96 -1.91 3.60 -1.21
C PHE A 96 -2.99 2.85 -2.00
N ALA A 97 -3.02 2.95 -3.34
CA ALA A 97 -4.06 2.31 -4.16
C ALA A 97 -3.92 0.78 -4.21
N ARG A 98 -2.73 0.24 -3.94
CA ARG A 98 -2.51 -1.21 -3.83
C ARG A 98 -2.95 -1.71 -2.47
N ASP A 99 -2.57 -1.02 -1.41
CA ASP A 99 -2.97 -1.34 -0.04
C ASP A 99 -4.50 -1.24 0.11
N LEU A 100 -5.12 -0.18 -0.43
CA LEU A 100 -6.57 -0.04 -0.51
C LEU A 100 -7.22 -1.24 -1.20
N ARG A 101 -6.77 -1.61 -2.41
CA ARG A 101 -7.34 -2.75 -3.14
C ARG A 101 -7.18 -4.07 -2.39
N ARG A 102 -6.03 -4.30 -1.75
CA ARG A 102 -5.80 -5.52 -0.95
C ARG A 102 -6.71 -5.56 0.28
N ALA A 103 -6.87 -4.44 0.98
CA ALA A 103 -7.78 -4.33 2.12
C ALA A 103 -9.25 -4.52 1.68
N GLU A 104 -9.67 -3.93 0.56
CA GLU A 104 -11.02 -4.11 0.01
C GLU A 104 -11.30 -5.56 -0.40
N GLN A 105 -10.35 -6.21 -1.08
CA GLN A 105 -10.45 -7.63 -1.45
C GLN A 105 -10.57 -8.52 -0.20
N ALA A 106 -9.81 -8.24 0.84
CA ALA A 106 -9.88 -8.97 2.09
C ALA A 106 -11.24 -8.77 2.79
N ILE A 107 -11.77 -7.54 2.81
CA ILE A 107 -13.12 -7.26 3.34
C ILE A 107 -14.17 -8.04 2.57
N GLU A 108 -14.12 -8.02 1.24
CA GLU A 108 -15.08 -8.75 0.38
C GLU A 108 -15.02 -10.25 0.61
N TRP A 109 -13.80 -10.80 0.67
CA TRP A 109 -13.62 -12.21 0.92
C TRP A 109 -14.15 -12.60 2.30
N LEU A 110 -13.81 -11.84 3.35
CA LEU A 110 -14.24 -12.12 4.72
C LEU A 110 -15.75 -12.00 4.88
N ALA A 111 -16.37 -10.97 4.28
CA ALA A 111 -17.81 -10.79 4.30
C ALA A 111 -18.55 -11.99 3.68
N ALA A 112 -18.03 -12.55 2.59
CA ALA A 112 -18.65 -13.68 1.90
C ALA A 112 -18.30 -15.04 2.52
N ASN A 113 -17.10 -15.22 3.06
CA ASN A 113 -16.54 -16.54 3.36
C ASN A 113 -16.18 -16.77 4.83
N ALA A 114 -16.27 -15.78 5.73
CA ALA A 114 -15.77 -15.96 7.10
C ALA A 114 -16.37 -17.17 7.84
N ALA A 115 -17.63 -17.51 7.62
CA ALA A 115 -18.27 -18.63 8.31
C ALA A 115 -17.94 -20.02 7.71
N ALA A 116 -17.70 -20.09 6.40
CA ALA A 116 -17.60 -21.36 5.67
C ALA A 116 -16.24 -21.59 4.98
N GLY A 117 -15.41 -20.56 4.90
CA GLY A 117 -14.10 -20.59 4.27
C GLY A 117 -13.05 -21.32 5.12
N ASP A 118 -12.01 -21.76 4.45
CA ASP A 118 -10.84 -22.40 5.04
C ASP A 118 -10.22 -21.52 6.17
N PRO A 119 -9.90 -22.08 7.35
CA PRO A 119 -9.31 -21.31 8.44
C PRO A 119 -7.98 -20.63 8.08
N GLU A 120 -7.14 -21.26 7.25
CA GLU A 120 -5.89 -20.66 6.83
C GLU A 120 -6.13 -19.45 5.93
N GLU A 121 -6.96 -19.60 4.90
CA GLU A 121 -7.35 -18.47 4.04
C GLU A 121 -7.97 -17.33 4.84
N ARG A 122 -8.81 -17.65 5.83
CA ARG A 122 -9.42 -16.65 6.71
C ARG A 122 -8.37 -15.87 7.49
N ARG A 123 -7.35 -16.53 8.06
CA ARG A 123 -6.22 -15.84 8.69
C ARG A 123 -5.50 -14.94 7.70
N ARG A 124 -5.19 -15.44 6.50
CA ARG A 124 -4.50 -14.64 5.47
C ARG A 124 -5.26 -13.36 5.16
N GLN A 125 -6.57 -13.45 4.96
CA GLN A 125 -7.39 -12.29 4.64
C GLN A 125 -7.50 -11.32 5.82
N ILE A 126 -7.57 -11.80 7.06
CA ILE A 126 -7.57 -10.93 8.26
C ILE A 126 -6.24 -10.18 8.39
N VAL A 127 -5.13 -10.90 8.30
CA VAL A 127 -3.79 -10.31 8.41
C VAL A 127 -3.56 -9.33 7.26
N SER A 128 -3.94 -9.69 6.04
CA SER A 128 -3.90 -8.80 4.86
C SER A 128 -4.71 -7.51 5.09
N LEU A 129 -5.95 -7.63 5.59
CA LEU A 129 -6.79 -6.49 5.92
C LEU A 129 -6.11 -5.57 6.95
N LEU A 130 -5.62 -6.13 8.07
CA LEU A 130 -5.01 -5.35 9.14
C LEU A 130 -3.70 -4.69 8.70
N LEU A 131 -2.87 -5.40 7.93
CA LEU A 131 -1.60 -4.89 7.44
C LEU A 131 -1.80 -3.75 6.43
N HIS A 132 -2.78 -3.89 5.54
CA HIS A 132 -3.04 -2.94 4.45
C HIS A 132 -4.10 -1.87 4.80
N ALA A 133 -4.64 -1.86 6.03
CA ALA A 133 -5.55 -0.83 6.53
C ALA A 133 -4.90 0.56 6.66
N TYR A 134 -3.57 0.58 6.78
CA TYR A 134 -2.76 1.80 6.83
C TYR A 134 -1.70 1.76 5.73
N CYS A 135 -1.52 2.89 5.06
CA CYS A 135 -0.42 3.11 4.14
C CYS A 135 0.56 4.08 4.81
N THR A 136 1.79 3.61 5.06
CA THR A 136 2.89 4.46 5.51
C THR A 136 3.73 4.84 4.30
N ASP A 137 3.76 6.13 3.98
CA ASP A 137 4.51 6.70 2.85
C ASP A 137 5.39 7.85 3.37
N GLY A 138 6.59 7.50 3.86
CA GLY A 138 7.51 8.42 4.50
C GLY A 138 7.12 8.76 5.95
N PRO A 139 7.12 10.04 6.37
CA PRO A 139 6.80 10.42 7.75
C PRO A 139 5.30 10.42 8.07
N SER A 140 4.44 10.22 7.06
CA SER A 140 3.00 10.20 7.23
C SER A 140 2.44 8.77 7.09
N THR A 141 1.46 8.50 7.94
CA THR A 141 0.63 7.29 7.89
C THR A 141 -0.80 7.71 7.65
N VAL A 142 -1.42 7.16 6.62
CA VAL A 142 -2.82 7.43 6.26
C VAL A 142 -3.62 6.15 6.26
N THR A 143 -4.89 6.23 6.65
CA THR A 143 -5.82 5.10 6.51
C THR A 143 -6.17 4.89 5.06
N THR A 144 -6.12 3.65 4.61
CA THR A 144 -6.51 3.28 3.24
C THR A 144 -8.02 3.12 3.12
N ILE A 145 -8.68 2.58 4.16
CA ILE A 145 -10.10 2.25 4.16
C ILE A 145 -10.92 3.12 5.13
N ASP A 146 -12.22 3.21 4.86
CA ASP A 146 -13.21 3.75 5.80
C ASP A 146 -13.60 2.66 6.82
N PHE A 147 -13.15 2.82 8.07
CA PHE A 147 -13.40 1.83 9.14
C PHE A 147 -14.88 1.68 9.49
N GLY A 148 -15.72 2.71 9.31
CA GLY A 148 -17.16 2.61 9.53
C GLY A 148 -17.79 1.68 8.52
N LYS A 149 -17.56 1.95 7.23
CA LYS A 149 -18.06 1.11 6.12
C LYS A 149 -17.48 -0.30 6.17
N ALA A 150 -16.21 -0.45 6.53
CA ALA A 150 -15.59 -1.76 6.65
C ALA A 150 -16.24 -2.60 7.76
N ARG A 151 -16.56 -2.01 8.92
CA ARG A 151 -17.29 -2.70 10.00
C ARG A 151 -18.66 -3.20 9.54
N GLU A 152 -19.42 -2.35 8.85
CA GLU A 152 -20.73 -2.72 8.29
C GLU A 152 -20.61 -3.86 7.28
N ARG A 153 -19.63 -3.81 6.36
CA ARG A 153 -19.40 -4.84 5.35
C ARG A 153 -18.95 -6.18 5.93
N LEU A 154 -18.09 -6.16 6.96
CA LEU A 154 -17.60 -7.38 7.61
C LEU A 154 -18.71 -8.14 8.34
N GLY A 155 -19.72 -7.45 8.88
CA GLY A 155 -20.89 -8.06 9.50
C GLY A 155 -20.52 -9.12 10.54
N VAL A 156 -20.91 -10.37 10.28
CA VAL A 156 -20.66 -11.52 11.18
C VAL A 156 -19.18 -11.88 11.34
N ALA A 157 -18.30 -11.46 10.43
CA ALA A 157 -16.87 -11.70 10.52
C ALA A 157 -16.18 -10.77 11.54
N LEU A 158 -16.78 -9.60 11.81
CA LEU A 158 -16.17 -8.52 12.58
C LEU A 158 -15.66 -8.95 13.97
N PRO A 159 -16.41 -9.72 14.79
CA PRO A 159 -15.92 -10.15 16.11
C PRO A 159 -14.62 -10.95 16.02
N TYR A 160 -14.48 -11.80 15.00
CA TYR A 160 -13.28 -12.61 14.79
C TYR A 160 -12.10 -11.74 14.34
N VAL A 161 -12.33 -10.76 13.46
CA VAL A 161 -11.30 -9.78 13.07
C VAL A 161 -10.80 -8.98 14.27
N ILE A 162 -11.71 -8.53 15.13
CA ILE A 162 -11.36 -7.81 16.37
C ILE A 162 -10.53 -8.67 17.32
N ALA A 163 -10.88 -9.96 17.46
CA ALA A 163 -10.13 -10.89 18.30
C ALA A 163 -8.69 -11.09 17.77
N ALA A 164 -8.55 -11.30 16.46
CA ALA A 164 -7.25 -11.42 15.81
C ALA A 164 -6.42 -10.14 15.93
N GLU A 165 -7.04 -8.97 15.76
CA GLU A 165 -6.38 -7.68 15.97
C GLU A 165 -5.86 -7.54 17.41
N ARG A 166 -6.66 -7.89 18.43
CA ARG A 166 -6.20 -7.85 19.83
C ARG A 166 -5.02 -8.78 20.07
N ALA A 167 -5.03 -9.97 19.48
CA ALA A 167 -3.92 -10.92 19.60
C ALA A 167 -2.63 -10.35 18.98
N LEU A 168 -2.70 -9.88 17.73
CA LEU A 168 -1.56 -9.28 17.03
C LEU A 168 -1.05 -8.00 17.72
N ARG A 169 -1.95 -7.17 18.27
CA ARG A 169 -1.56 -5.97 19.03
C ARG A 169 -0.78 -6.31 20.28
N ALA A 170 -1.14 -7.40 20.97
CA ALA A 170 -0.44 -7.82 22.18
C ALA A 170 0.97 -8.33 21.90
N ASP A 171 1.25 -8.88 20.71
CA ASP A 171 2.57 -9.43 20.35
C ASP A 171 3.45 -8.48 19.52
N LEU A 172 2.85 -7.71 18.63
CA LEU A 172 3.54 -6.98 17.56
C LEU A 172 3.32 -5.46 17.57
N ASP A 173 2.55 -4.95 18.53
CA ASP A 173 2.23 -3.51 18.68
C ASP A 173 1.67 -2.85 17.40
N ILE A 174 0.79 -3.55 16.69
CA ILE A 174 0.17 -3.03 15.46
C ILE A 174 -0.79 -1.87 15.73
N TYR A 175 -0.97 -0.98 14.74
CA TYR A 175 -1.97 0.10 14.81
C TYR A 175 -3.39 -0.48 14.94
N PRO A 176 -4.23 0.09 15.83
CA PRO A 176 -5.61 -0.36 15.94
C PRO A 176 -6.41 0.00 14.68
N VAL A 177 -7.20 -0.93 14.18
CA VAL A 177 -8.08 -0.74 13.01
C VAL A 177 -9.53 -0.75 13.47
N PHE A 178 -9.95 -1.83 14.13
CA PHE A 178 -11.32 -2.03 14.59
C PHE A 178 -11.46 -1.95 16.11
N THR A 179 -10.37 -2.16 16.86
CA THR A 179 -10.39 -2.14 18.33
C THR A 179 -10.46 -0.76 18.95
N ASP A 180 -10.10 0.30 18.22
CA ASP A 180 -10.21 1.67 18.72
C ASP A 180 -11.57 2.29 18.32
N SER A 181 -12.32 2.71 19.33
CA SER A 181 -13.61 3.40 19.21
C SER A 181 -13.45 4.91 19.02
N LYS A 182 -12.22 5.45 19.09
CA LYS A 182 -11.94 6.89 19.12
C LYS A 182 -11.20 7.45 17.90
N VAL A 183 -11.05 6.71 16.80
CA VAL A 183 -10.25 7.21 15.65
C VAL A 183 -10.97 8.36 14.92
N ARG A 184 -10.80 9.58 15.43
CA ARG A 184 -10.63 10.79 14.62
C ARG A 184 -9.14 10.87 14.30
N LEU A 185 -8.77 10.63 13.05
CA LEU A 185 -7.46 11.07 12.59
C LEU A 185 -7.47 12.60 12.63
N PRO A 186 -6.43 13.26 13.18
CA PRO A 186 -6.29 14.69 13.03
C PRO A 186 -6.20 15.03 11.53
N GLY A 187 -7.03 15.98 11.10
CA GLY A 187 -6.94 16.61 9.79
C GLY A 187 -5.72 17.53 9.69
#